data_AF-A0A6B2V3S0-F1
#
_entry.id   AF-A0A6B2V3S0-F1
#
_cell.length_a   1.000
_cell.length_b   1.000
_cell.length_c   1.000
_cell.angle_alpha   90.00
_cell.angle_beta   90.00
_cell.angle_gamma   90.00
#
_symmetry.space_group_name_H-M   'P 1'
#
loop_
_entity.id
_entity.type
_entity.pdbx_description
1 polymer ?
#
loop_
_entity_poly.entity_id
_entity_poly.type
_entity_poly.pdbx_seq_one_letter_code
_entity_poly.pdbx_strand_id
1 'polypeptide(L)'
;MTITLPTRPLNETEKAVAAQLVAGLGVHTIAAQMSLSPSTVRGYLKAVRTKLRCHGAPQHLLVHAILSAGQAPTPVTSSPAPDVSPEQIKLWHALASHKLALDVAHAAGIAPTNVKEQAAKLFSAVGTADLTRLVILGHAWGTLSPLTATERRIVEYLLRGLTPDEIAAELKRPASTAHRHLRSLRYRMHCRRRCPLPVLVHRLLISHQATAPATDTPVPYLDAGDLRLLHALAEESTLSGLAAAAGLSPADVASAVDALIGETGASSATQLVVLAHSWTLLPAIEQDHARRIGASQ
;
A
#
# COMPACT_ATOMS: atom_id res chain seq x y z
N MET A 1 -8.22 -10.83 4.09
CA MET A 1 -9.40 -10.66 4.97
C MET A 1 -10.41 -9.78 4.25
N THR A 2 -11.57 -10.31 3.86
CA THR A 2 -12.62 -9.52 3.17
C THR A 2 -13.24 -8.56 4.16
N ILE A 3 -13.08 -7.24 3.96
CA ILE A 3 -13.67 -6.20 4.81
C ILE A 3 -15.20 -6.30 4.68
N THR A 4 -15.82 -7.02 5.62
CA THR A 4 -17.27 -7.13 5.71
C THR A 4 -17.77 -5.93 6.50
N LEU A 5 -18.75 -5.21 5.97
CA LEU A 5 -19.41 -4.13 6.71
C LEU A 5 -19.86 -4.63 8.10
N PRO A 6 -19.74 -3.81 9.16
CA PRO A 6 -20.13 -4.20 10.50
C PRO A 6 -21.58 -4.67 10.51
N THR A 7 -21.85 -5.80 11.16
CA THR A 7 -23.19 -6.39 11.22
C THR A 7 -24.18 -5.54 12.02
N ARG A 8 -23.66 -4.64 12.87
CA ARG A 8 -24.40 -3.59 13.57
C ARG A 8 -23.52 -2.35 13.70
N PRO A 9 -24.05 -1.14 13.43
CA PRO A 9 -23.28 0.09 13.60
C PRO A 9 -22.86 0.29 15.06
N LEU A 10 -21.72 0.95 15.25
CA LEU A 10 -21.30 1.40 16.59
C LEU A 10 -22.26 2.49 17.06
N ASN A 11 -22.64 2.46 18.34
CA ASN A 11 -23.36 3.57 18.96
C ASN A 11 -22.41 4.75 19.25
N GLU A 12 -22.96 5.91 19.61
CA GLU A 12 -22.14 7.12 19.81
C GLU A 12 -21.10 6.98 20.93
N THR A 13 -21.40 6.28 22.02
CA THR A 13 -20.43 6.05 23.09
C THR A 13 -19.31 5.10 22.66
N GLU A 14 -19.65 4.03 21.92
CA GLU A 14 -18.67 3.11 21.33
C GLU A 14 -17.77 3.82 20.31
N LYS A 15 -18.32 4.72 19.48
CA LYS A 15 -17.55 5.57 18.57
C LYS A 15 -16.62 6.52 19.33
N ALA A 16 -17.11 7.15 20.40
CA ALA A 16 -16.29 8.04 21.23
C ALA A 16 -15.12 7.29 21.89
N VAL A 17 -15.38 6.11 22.49
CA VAL A 17 -14.34 5.25 23.04
C VAL A 17 -13.36 4.79 21.95
N ALA A 18 -13.86 4.40 20.77
CA ALA A 18 -13.04 4.00 19.63
C ALA A 18 -12.14 5.14 19.13
N ALA A 19 -12.66 6.37 19.04
CA ALA A 19 -11.90 7.54 18.65
C ALA A 19 -10.76 7.85 19.64
N GLN A 20 -11.03 7.74 20.94
CA GLN A 20 -9.98 7.94 21.96
C GLN A 20 -8.91 6.84 21.91
N LEU A 21 -9.30 5.59 21.65
CA LEU A 21 -8.34 4.50 21.44
C LEU A 21 -7.45 4.76 20.21
N VAL A 22 -8.05 5.22 19.11
CA VAL A 22 -7.36 5.60 17.87
C VAL A 22 -6.43 6.79 18.07
N ALA A 23 -6.76 7.71 18.98
CA ALA A 23 -5.88 8.79 19.41
C ALA A 23 -4.66 8.30 20.22
N GLY A 24 -4.56 6.98 20.48
CA GLY A 24 -3.44 6.36 21.18
C GLY A 24 -3.61 6.31 22.70
N LEU A 25 -4.80 6.62 23.22
CA LEU A 25 -5.03 6.63 24.66
C LEU A 25 -5.23 5.21 25.21
N GLY A 26 -4.65 4.96 26.39
CA GLY A 26 -4.87 3.74 27.15
C GLY A 26 -6.22 3.71 27.87
N VAL A 27 -6.71 2.52 28.22
CA VAL A 27 -8.02 2.30 28.86
C VAL A 27 -8.26 3.20 30.08
N HIS A 28 -7.25 3.40 30.93
CA HIS A 28 -7.38 4.23 32.13
C HIS A 28 -7.51 5.72 31.81
N THR A 29 -6.76 6.21 30.82
CA THR A 29 -6.86 7.59 30.36
C THR A 29 -8.20 7.87 29.70
N ILE A 30 -8.70 6.93 28.88
CA ILE A 30 -10.04 7.01 28.29
C ILE A 30 -11.11 7.05 29.39
N ALA A 31 -10.99 6.16 30.38
CA ALA A 31 -11.91 6.09 31.51
C ALA A 31 -11.97 7.43 32.26
N ALA A 32 -10.81 8.02 32.56
CA ALA A 32 -10.72 9.33 33.20
C ALA A 32 -11.33 10.45 32.33
N GLN A 33 -11.02 10.51 31.04
CA GLN A 33 -11.52 11.56 30.15
C GLN A 33 -13.03 11.49 29.91
N MET A 34 -13.61 10.28 29.94
CA MET A 34 -15.03 10.06 29.68
C MET A 34 -15.85 9.95 30.97
N SER A 35 -15.25 10.12 32.15
CA SER A 35 -15.88 9.90 33.45
C SER A 35 -16.53 8.51 33.58
N LEU A 36 -15.83 7.49 33.09
CA LEU A 36 -16.24 6.08 33.12
C LEU A 36 -15.31 5.26 34.00
N SER A 37 -15.76 4.07 34.42
CA SER A 37 -14.85 3.10 35.04
C SER A 37 -13.99 2.41 33.97
N PRO A 38 -12.75 1.99 34.28
CA PRO A 38 -11.93 1.19 33.37
C PRO A 38 -12.61 -0.12 32.91
N SER A 39 -13.44 -0.73 33.76
CA SER A 39 -14.26 -1.89 33.40
C SER A 39 -15.32 -1.56 32.36
N THR A 40 -15.96 -0.40 32.48
CA THR A 40 -16.95 0.07 31.49
C THR A 40 -16.30 0.29 30.14
N VAL A 41 -15.13 0.94 30.10
CA VAL A 41 -14.35 1.12 28.85
C VAL A 41 -13.97 -0.22 28.23
N ARG A 42 -13.49 -1.19 29.02
CA ARG A 42 -13.22 -2.55 28.54
C ARG A 42 -14.48 -3.22 27.98
N GLY A 43 -15.64 -3.00 28.60
CA GLY A 43 -16.94 -3.45 28.11
C GLY A 43 -17.27 -2.89 26.72
N TYR A 44 -17.13 -1.58 26.52
CA TYR A 44 -17.30 -0.97 25.20
C TYR A 44 -16.31 -1.50 24.16
N LEU A 45 -15.03 -1.61 24.50
CA LEU A 45 -14.02 -2.17 23.59
C LEU A 45 -14.28 -3.65 23.24
N LYS A 46 -14.90 -4.42 24.14
CA LYS A 46 -15.36 -5.78 23.86
C LYS A 46 -16.53 -5.78 22.87
N ALA A 47 -17.52 -4.89 23.07
CA ALA A 47 -18.64 -4.73 22.16
C ALA A 47 -18.20 -4.29 20.75
N VAL A 48 -17.27 -3.33 20.66
CA VAL A 48 -16.68 -2.88 19.39
C VAL A 48 -15.99 -4.06 18.68
N ARG A 49 -15.19 -4.87 19.39
CA ARG A 49 -14.58 -6.08 18.80
C ARG A 49 -15.62 -7.04 18.22
N THR A 50 -16.71 -7.27 18.94
CA THR A 50 -17.80 -8.13 18.45
C THR A 50 -18.44 -7.57 17.18
N LYS A 51 -18.77 -6.28 17.17
CA LYS A 51 -19.42 -5.62 16.02
C LYS A 51 -18.51 -5.54 14.77
N LEU A 52 -17.21 -5.38 14.99
CA LEU A 52 -16.18 -5.40 13.93
C LEU A 52 -15.65 -6.80 13.62
N ARG A 53 -16.23 -7.85 14.20
CA ARG A 53 -15.84 -9.26 14.01
C ARG A 53 -14.37 -9.58 14.34
N CYS A 54 -13.73 -8.83 15.24
CA CYS A 54 -12.35 -9.04 15.69
C CYS A 54 -12.29 -9.57 17.15
N HIS A 55 -13.00 -10.66 17.41
CA HIS A 55 -13.08 -11.30 18.72
C HIS A 55 -11.69 -11.74 19.24
N GLY A 56 -11.37 -11.39 20.49
CA GLY A 56 -10.09 -11.77 21.11
C GLY A 56 -8.86 -11.20 20.39
N ALA A 57 -9.05 -10.19 19.52
CA ALA A 57 -7.97 -9.56 18.80
C ALA A 57 -7.19 -8.60 19.72
N PRO A 58 -5.84 -8.57 19.60
CA PRO A 58 -5.02 -7.58 20.29
C PRO A 58 -5.38 -6.15 19.86
N GLN A 59 -4.95 -5.17 20.65
CA GLN A 59 -5.37 -3.77 20.49
C GLN A 59 -5.04 -3.18 19.12
N HIS A 60 -3.87 -3.48 18.55
CA HIS A 60 -3.48 -2.97 17.23
C HIS A 60 -4.42 -3.44 16.11
N LEU A 61 -4.88 -4.69 16.13
CA LEU A 61 -5.87 -5.19 15.16
C LEU A 61 -7.24 -4.52 15.34
N LEU A 62 -7.64 -4.25 16.59
CA LEU A 62 -8.88 -3.50 16.85
C LEU A 62 -8.79 -2.08 16.29
N VAL A 63 -7.66 -1.39 16.52
CA VAL A 63 -7.42 -0.04 15.98
C VAL A 63 -7.42 -0.05 14.46
N HIS A 64 -6.72 -1.01 13.84
CA HIS A 64 -6.75 -1.17 12.39
C HIS A 64 -8.18 -1.39 11.86
N ALA A 65 -8.96 -2.26 12.50
CA ALA A 65 -10.35 -2.53 12.11
C ALA A 65 -11.25 -1.29 12.24
N ILE A 66 -11.11 -0.51 13.32
CA ILE A 66 -11.88 0.74 13.52
C ILE A 66 -11.58 1.74 12.38
N LEU A 67 -10.29 1.94 12.08
CA LEU A 67 -9.83 2.89 11.07
C LEU A 67 -10.20 2.45 9.65
N SER A 68 -9.96 1.18 9.32
CA SER A 68 -10.33 0.62 8.01
C SER A 68 -11.85 0.61 7.77
N ALA A 69 -12.66 0.49 8.82
CA ALA A 69 -14.12 0.57 8.74
C ALA A 69 -14.67 2.01 8.82
N GLY A 70 -13.80 3.03 8.90
CA GLY A 70 -14.20 4.44 8.99
C GLY A 70 -15.03 4.77 10.25
N GLN A 71 -14.86 3.99 11.32
CA GLN A 71 -15.64 4.16 12.56
C GLN A 71 -15.03 5.19 13.53
N ALA A 72 -13.87 5.74 13.18
CA ALA A 72 -13.22 6.84 13.89
C ALA A 72 -12.56 7.78 12.87
N PRO A 73 -12.29 9.05 13.24
CA PRO A 73 -11.51 9.96 12.41
C PRO A 73 -10.14 9.39 12.07
N THR A 74 -9.68 9.60 10.84
CA THR A 74 -8.32 9.26 10.45
C THR A 74 -7.33 10.07 11.28
N PRO A 75 -6.31 9.45 11.89
CA PRO A 75 -5.33 10.18 12.67
C PRO A 75 -4.56 11.14 11.77
N VAL A 76 -4.17 12.29 12.31
CA VAL A 76 -3.32 13.26 11.60
C VAL A 76 -1.97 13.29 12.29
N THR A 77 -0.90 13.35 11.50
CA THR A 77 0.46 13.52 12.01
C THR A 77 1.17 14.61 11.22
N SER A 78 1.93 15.44 11.93
CA SER A 78 2.76 16.49 11.33
C SER A 78 4.14 15.97 10.92
N SER A 79 4.55 14.81 11.45
CA SER A 79 5.82 14.18 11.10
C SER A 79 5.75 13.65 9.67
N PRO A 80 6.80 13.82 8.86
CA PRO A 80 6.86 13.20 7.54
C PRO A 80 6.81 11.67 7.67
N ALA A 81 6.29 11.01 6.64
CA ALA A 81 6.35 9.56 6.57
C ALA A 81 7.80 9.10 6.50
N PRO A 82 8.18 8.04 7.24
CA PRO A 82 9.52 7.48 7.16
C PRO A 82 9.74 6.87 5.79
N ASP A 83 11.00 6.85 5.35
CA ASP A 83 11.40 6.11 4.16
C ASP A 83 11.47 4.62 4.54
N VAL A 84 10.45 3.86 4.14
CA VAL A 84 10.33 2.43 4.39
C VAL A 84 10.29 1.67 3.07
N SER A 85 10.96 0.52 3.02
CA SER A 85 11.01 -0.30 1.81
C SER A 85 9.64 -0.91 1.48
N PRO A 86 9.41 -1.34 0.22
CA PRO A 86 8.18 -2.06 -0.15
C PRO A 86 7.91 -3.31 0.72
N GLU A 87 8.96 -4.05 1.07
CA GLU A 87 8.89 -5.24 1.94
C GLU A 87 8.47 -4.85 3.36
N GLN A 88 8.99 -3.73 3.86
CA GLN A 88 8.61 -3.18 5.15
C GLN A 88 7.15 -2.72 5.15
N ILE A 89 6.66 -2.11 4.07
CA ILE A 89 5.24 -1.76 3.90
C ILE A 89 4.37 -3.01 3.92
N LYS A 90 4.78 -4.06 3.19
CA LYS A 90 4.08 -5.35 3.17
C LYS A 90 4.03 -6.00 4.55
N LEU A 91 5.15 -6.00 5.27
CA LEU A 91 5.21 -6.45 6.66
C LEU A 91 4.33 -5.61 7.59
N TRP A 92 4.27 -4.30 7.39
CA TRP A 92 3.42 -3.40 8.15
C TRP A 92 1.94 -3.74 7.96
N HIS A 93 1.50 -3.95 6.72
CA HIS A 93 0.15 -4.43 6.42
C HIS A 93 -0.13 -5.79 7.07
N ALA A 94 0.83 -6.70 7.02
CA ALA A 94 0.72 -8.03 7.62
C ALA A 94 0.55 -7.93 9.15
N LEU A 95 1.39 -7.15 9.83
CA LEU A 95 1.31 -6.88 11.27
C LEU A 95 -0.01 -6.18 11.68
N ALA A 96 -0.56 -5.32 10.81
CA ALA A 96 -1.82 -4.63 11.06
C ALA A 96 -3.06 -5.54 10.88
N SER A 97 -2.91 -6.67 10.19
CA SER A 97 -4.04 -7.51 9.76
C SER A 97 -4.06 -8.89 10.42
N HIS A 98 -2.92 -9.38 10.91
CA HIS A 98 -2.76 -10.76 11.37
C HIS A 98 -2.32 -10.84 12.83
N LYS A 99 -2.95 -11.77 13.56
CA LYS A 99 -2.66 -12.01 14.99
C LYS A 99 -1.46 -12.96 15.18
N LEU A 100 -1.35 -13.97 14.33
CA LEU A 100 -0.35 -15.02 14.47
C LEU A 100 0.89 -14.69 13.65
N ALA A 101 2.07 -14.95 14.23
CA ALA A 101 3.34 -14.70 13.53
C ALA A 101 3.46 -15.49 12.22
N LEU A 102 2.89 -16.70 12.16
CA LEU A 102 2.88 -17.51 10.94
C LEU A 102 2.06 -16.84 9.82
N ASP A 103 0.89 -16.30 10.14
CA ASP A 103 0.04 -15.59 9.18
C ASP A 103 0.70 -14.28 8.74
N VAL A 104 1.35 -13.56 9.66
CA VAL A 104 2.14 -12.36 9.34
C VAL A 104 3.25 -12.72 8.36
N ALA A 105 3.99 -13.80 8.60
CA ALA A 105 5.07 -14.25 7.74
C ALA A 105 4.58 -14.58 6.34
N HIS A 106 3.48 -15.34 6.24
CA HIS A 106 2.86 -15.69 4.96
C HIS A 106 2.40 -14.45 4.20
N ALA A 107 1.67 -13.54 4.86
CA ALA A 107 1.18 -12.32 4.25
C ALA A 107 2.33 -11.38 3.84
N ALA A 108 3.42 -11.35 4.60
CA ALA A 108 4.61 -10.57 4.30
C ALA A 108 5.52 -11.23 3.24
N GLY A 109 5.34 -12.53 2.97
CA GLY A 109 6.22 -13.29 2.08
C GLY A 109 7.63 -13.49 2.66
N ILE A 110 7.76 -13.61 3.97
CA ILE A 110 9.04 -13.84 4.67
C ILE A 110 9.01 -15.14 5.46
N ALA A 111 10.17 -15.67 5.82
CA ALA A 111 10.25 -16.82 6.72
C ALA A 111 9.68 -16.47 8.11
N PRO A 112 8.90 -17.37 8.76
CA PRO A 112 8.32 -17.10 10.09
C PRO A 112 9.35 -16.73 11.17
N THR A 113 10.57 -17.28 11.08
CA THR A 113 11.69 -16.97 11.98
C THR A 113 12.15 -15.51 11.87
N ASN A 114 11.94 -14.88 10.71
CA ASN A 114 12.45 -13.54 10.42
C ASN A 114 11.47 -12.43 10.83
N VAL A 115 10.22 -12.76 11.15
CA VAL A 115 9.17 -11.77 11.49
C VAL A 115 9.61 -10.85 12.62
N LYS A 116 10.24 -11.39 13.67
CA LYS A 116 10.66 -10.61 14.84
C LYS A 116 11.75 -9.60 14.49
N GLU A 117 12.78 -10.03 13.77
CA GLU A 117 13.88 -9.17 13.36
C GLU A 117 13.41 -8.09 12.39
N GLN A 118 12.62 -8.46 11.39
CA GLN A 118 12.10 -7.51 10.39
C GLN A 118 11.12 -6.51 11.02
N ALA A 119 10.30 -6.95 11.98
CA ALA A 119 9.45 -6.04 12.74
C ALA A 119 10.28 -5.04 13.57
N ALA A 120 11.39 -5.47 14.18
CA ALA A 120 12.30 -4.58 14.90
C ALA A 120 12.93 -3.52 13.98
N LYS A 121 13.34 -3.92 12.76
CA LYS A 121 13.84 -2.97 11.74
C LYS A 121 12.77 -1.95 11.35
N LEU A 122 11.54 -2.41 11.11
CA LEU A 122 10.40 -1.53 10.80
C LEU A 122 10.10 -0.56 11.96
N PHE A 123 10.08 -1.06 13.21
CA PHE A 123 9.91 -0.24 14.40
C PHE A 123 10.97 0.85 14.52
N SER A 124 12.24 0.50 14.27
CA SER A 124 13.35 1.46 14.25
C SER A 124 13.18 2.51 13.15
N ALA A 125 12.82 2.10 11.94
CA ALA A 125 12.63 3.01 10.80
C ALA A 125 11.47 3.99 11.03
N VAL A 126 10.38 3.52 11.64
CA VAL A 126 9.21 4.35 11.96
C VAL A 126 9.40 5.19 13.23
N GLY A 127 10.37 4.83 14.07
CA GLY A 127 10.62 5.50 15.35
C GLY A 127 9.57 5.19 16.41
N THR A 128 9.07 3.95 16.46
CA THR A 128 8.11 3.50 17.47
C THR A 128 8.41 2.09 17.96
N ALA A 129 8.18 1.82 19.25
CA ALA A 129 8.33 0.49 19.84
C ALA A 129 6.97 -0.20 20.09
N ASP A 130 5.85 0.47 19.80
CA ASP A 130 4.51 -0.04 20.05
C ASP A 130 3.79 -0.35 18.73
N LEU A 131 3.32 -1.58 18.60
CA LEU A 131 2.58 -2.03 17.42
C LEU A 131 1.25 -1.28 17.24
N THR A 132 0.58 -0.87 18.32
CA THR A 132 -0.63 -0.04 18.18
C THR A 132 -0.28 1.33 17.61
N ARG A 133 0.77 1.98 18.12
CA ARG A 133 1.27 3.25 17.58
C ARG A 133 1.74 3.12 16.13
N LEU A 134 2.41 2.03 15.78
CA LEU A 134 2.79 1.69 14.40
C LEU A 134 1.54 1.66 13.48
N VAL A 135 0.45 1.00 13.88
CA VAL A 135 -0.80 0.99 13.10
C VAL A 135 -1.42 2.38 12.97
N ILE A 136 -1.49 3.15 14.06
CA ILE A 136 -2.05 4.52 14.03
C ILE A 136 -1.28 5.40 13.06
N LEU A 137 0.06 5.37 13.12
CA LEU A 137 0.93 6.11 12.22
C LEU A 137 0.78 5.67 10.76
N GLY A 138 0.64 4.36 10.52
CA GLY A 138 0.41 3.82 9.19
C GLY A 138 -0.89 4.33 8.56
N HIS A 139 -1.94 4.52 9.35
CA HIS A 139 -3.15 5.19 8.87
C HIS A 139 -2.98 6.69 8.68
N ALA A 140 -2.24 7.35 9.58
CA ALA A 140 -1.98 8.80 9.52
C ALA A 140 -1.20 9.21 8.26
N TRP A 141 -0.21 8.41 7.86
CA TRP A 141 0.54 8.60 6.63
C TRP A 141 -0.16 8.02 5.39
N GLY A 142 -1.26 7.28 5.57
CA GLY A 142 -2.05 6.71 4.48
C GLY A 142 -1.56 5.36 3.97
N THR A 143 -0.47 4.82 4.52
CA THR A 143 0.09 3.49 4.22
C THR A 143 -0.92 2.38 4.45
N LEU A 144 -1.56 2.35 5.62
CA LEU A 144 -2.53 1.31 6.00
C LEU A 144 -3.98 1.69 5.66
N SER A 145 -4.22 2.93 5.25
CA SER A 145 -5.57 3.38 4.94
C SER A 145 -6.06 2.70 3.67
N PRO A 146 -7.31 2.19 3.63
CA PRO A 146 -7.86 1.64 2.40
C PRO A 146 -8.06 2.73 1.35
N LEU A 147 -8.02 2.35 0.08
CA LEU A 147 -8.46 3.24 -1.01
C LEU A 147 -9.98 3.47 -0.90
N THR A 148 -10.41 4.72 -1.13
CA THR A 148 -11.84 5.03 -1.24
C THR A 148 -12.46 4.26 -2.42
N ALA A 149 -13.79 4.11 -2.45
CA ALA A 149 -14.46 3.42 -3.57
C ALA A 149 -14.11 4.05 -4.93
N THR A 150 -14.06 5.39 -4.99
CA THR A 150 -13.65 6.13 -6.20
C THR A 150 -12.18 5.89 -6.54
N GLU A 151 -11.28 5.93 -5.56
CA GLU A 151 -9.86 5.65 -5.80
C GLU A 151 -9.63 4.21 -6.28
N ARG A 152 -10.32 3.22 -5.70
CA ARG A 152 -10.27 1.83 -6.17
C ARG A 152 -10.68 1.71 -7.63
N ARG A 153 -11.80 2.33 -8.00
CA ARG A 153 -12.28 2.32 -9.38
C ARG A 153 -11.31 3.01 -10.35
N ILE A 154 -10.69 4.11 -9.93
CA ILE A 154 -9.61 4.76 -10.71
C ILE A 154 -8.42 3.83 -10.88
N VAL A 155 -8.01 3.13 -9.82
CA VAL A 155 -6.92 2.15 -9.88
C VAL A 155 -7.27 1.00 -10.82
N GLU A 156 -8.49 0.47 -10.79
CA GLU A 156 -8.97 -0.53 -11.75
C GLU A 156 -8.86 -0.04 -13.20
N TYR A 157 -9.23 1.21 -13.47
CA TYR A 157 -9.08 1.80 -14.81
C TYR A 157 -7.60 1.99 -15.20
N LEU A 158 -6.74 2.39 -14.27
CA LEU A 158 -5.29 2.46 -14.52
C LEU A 158 -4.70 1.08 -14.84
N LEU A 159 -5.13 0.03 -14.12
CA LEU A 159 -4.68 -1.34 -14.38
C LEU A 159 -5.14 -1.86 -15.75
N ARG A 160 -6.24 -1.32 -16.28
CA ARG A 160 -6.70 -1.56 -17.65
C ARG A 160 -5.97 -0.71 -18.71
N GLY A 161 -5.03 0.13 -18.31
CA GLY A 161 -4.24 0.97 -19.21
C GLY A 161 -4.88 2.30 -19.61
N LEU A 162 -6.00 2.71 -18.99
CA LEU A 162 -6.68 3.94 -19.36
C LEU A 162 -5.88 5.19 -18.95
N THR A 163 -5.91 6.19 -19.83
CA THR A 163 -5.38 7.54 -19.61
C THR A 163 -6.26 8.35 -18.66
N PRO A 164 -5.75 9.46 -18.09
CA PRO A 164 -6.55 10.31 -17.19
C PRO A 164 -7.84 10.85 -17.81
N ASP A 165 -7.84 11.13 -19.11
CA ASP A 165 -9.02 11.62 -19.84
C ASP A 165 -10.05 10.52 -20.07
N GLU A 166 -9.60 9.30 -20.42
CA GLU A 166 -10.49 8.13 -20.53
C GLU A 166 -11.08 7.75 -19.17
N ILE A 167 -10.29 7.81 -18.09
CA ILE A 167 -10.78 7.63 -16.71
C ILE A 167 -11.87 8.64 -16.39
N ALA A 168 -11.68 9.91 -16.79
CA ALA A 168 -12.66 10.96 -16.56
C ALA A 168 -13.97 10.68 -17.32
N ALA A 169 -13.86 10.24 -18.58
CA ALA A 169 -15.00 9.83 -19.41
C ALA A 169 -15.76 8.64 -18.77
N GLU A 170 -15.04 7.60 -18.34
CA GLU A 170 -15.60 6.42 -17.65
C GLU A 170 -16.32 6.79 -16.34
N LEU A 171 -15.75 7.72 -15.57
CA LEU A 171 -16.37 8.21 -14.35
C LEU A 171 -17.54 9.18 -14.61
N LYS A 172 -17.75 9.64 -15.86
CA LYS A 172 -18.66 10.72 -16.23
C LYS A 172 -18.39 11.98 -15.39
N ARG A 173 -17.12 12.33 -15.24
CA ARG A 173 -16.64 13.49 -14.47
C ARG A 173 -15.66 14.33 -15.28
N PRO A 174 -15.43 15.60 -14.90
CA PRO A 174 -14.40 16.42 -15.53
C PRO A 174 -13.00 15.81 -15.31
N ALA A 175 -12.11 15.96 -16.29
CA ALA A 175 -10.70 15.52 -16.21
C ALA A 175 -9.98 16.04 -14.95
N SER A 176 -10.31 17.25 -14.50
CA SER A 176 -9.79 17.84 -13.26
C SER A 176 -10.07 16.98 -12.01
N THR A 177 -11.16 16.22 -11.99
CA THR A 177 -11.51 15.30 -10.90
C THR A 177 -10.64 14.05 -10.95
N ALA A 178 -10.46 13.43 -12.12
CA ALA A 178 -9.55 12.30 -12.30
C ALA A 178 -8.12 12.68 -11.89
N HIS A 179 -7.62 13.83 -12.36
CA HIS A 179 -6.30 14.34 -11.96
C HIS A 179 -6.18 14.61 -10.46
N ARG A 180 -7.24 15.10 -9.80
CA ARG A 180 -7.25 15.30 -8.35
C ARG A 180 -7.06 13.97 -7.61
N HIS A 181 -7.79 12.93 -8.00
CA HIS A 181 -7.64 11.61 -7.40
C HIS A 181 -6.29 10.97 -7.71
N LEU A 182 -5.78 11.09 -8.93
CA LEU A 182 -4.43 10.62 -9.28
C LEU A 182 -3.34 11.36 -8.47
N ARG A 183 -3.55 12.63 -8.12
CA ARG A 183 -2.66 13.37 -7.21
C ARG A 183 -2.75 12.83 -5.78
N SER A 184 -3.96 12.54 -5.29
CA SER A 184 -4.18 11.87 -3.99
C SER A 184 -3.45 10.54 -3.93
N LEU A 185 -3.62 9.68 -4.95
CA LEU A 185 -2.95 8.39 -5.04
C LEU A 185 -1.43 8.52 -5.03
N ARG A 186 -0.86 9.45 -5.81
CA ARG A 186 0.59 9.72 -5.77
C ARG A 186 1.09 10.10 -4.38
N TYR A 187 0.37 10.99 -3.70
CA TYR A 187 0.72 11.40 -2.34
C TYR A 187 0.71 10.20 -1.38
N ARG A 188 -0.35 9.38 -1.44
CA ARG A 188 -0.50 8.19 -0.60
C ARG A 188 0.56 7.12 -0.87
N MET A 189 0.98 6.97 -2.12
CA MET A 189 2.03 6.03 -2.53
C MET A 189 3.43 6.61 -2.36
N HIS A 190 3.57 7.78 -1.72
CA HIS A 190 4.82 8.51 -1.55
C HIS A 190 5.57 8.77 -2.87
N CYS A 191 4.84 8.87 -3.98
CA CYS A 191 5.40 9.23 -5.27
C CYS A 191 5.60 10.75 -5.38
N ARG A 192 6.58 11.15 -6.20
CA ARG A 192 6.72 12.56 -6.62
C ARG A 192 5.40 13.05 -7.23
N ARG A 193 5.04 14.32 -6.98
CA ARG A 193 3.75 14.92 -7.38
C ARG A 193 3.39 14.74 -8.87
N ARG A 194 4.39 14.58 -9.74
CA ARG A 194 4.26 14.37 -11.19
C ARG A 194 4.91 13.08 -11.68
N CYS A 195 4.99 12.03 -10.85
CA CYS A 195 5.50 10.75 -11.33
C CYS A 195 4.64 10.24 -12.50
N PRO A 196 5.24 9.56 -13.49
CA PRO A 196 4.52 8.88 -14.56
C PRO A 196 3.50 7.87 -14.01
N LEU A 197 2.47 7.56 -14.81
CA LEU A 197 1.48 6.54 -14.45
C LEU A 197 2.09 5.13 -14.29
N PRO A 198 3.06 4.68 -15.12
CA PRO A 198 3.75 3.41 -14.91
C PRO A 198 4.34 3.29 -13.50
N VAL A 199 5.03 4.33 -13.03
CA VAL A 199 5.58 4.40 -11.66
C VAL A 199 4.49 4.33 -10.60
N LEU A 200 3.39 5.08 -10.77
CA LEU A 200 2.27 5.04 -9.81
C LEU A 200 1.64 3.63 -9.73
N VAL A 201 1.42 2.98 -10.88
CA VAL A 201 0.85 1.64 -10.96
C VAL A 201 1.79 0.62 -10.34
N HIS A 202 3.09 0.67 -10.65
CA HIS A 202 4.08 -0.18 -10.00
C HIS A 202 4.02 -0.02 -8.47
N ARG A 203 3.96 1.22 -7.95
CA ARG A 203 3.86 1.49 -6.51
C ARG A 203 2.57 0.96 -5.89
N LEU A 204 1.43 1.08 -6.58
CA LEU A 204 0.15 0.52 -6.12
C LEU A 204 0.17 -1.01 -6.02
N LEU A 205 0.88 -1.68 -6.94
CA LEU A 205 1.00 -3.13 -6.99
C LEU A 205 1.96 -3.66 -5.92
N ILE A 206 3.15 -3.07 -5.76
CA ILE A 206 4.11 -3.50 -4.73
C ILE A 206 3.66 -3.17 -3.30
N SER A 207 2.84 -2.12 -3.12
CA SER A 207 2.24 -1.77 -1.82
C SER A 207 0.96 -2.56 -1.52
N HIS A 208 0.55 -3.47 -2.41
CA HIS A 208 -0.65 -4.29 -2.28
C HIS A 208 -1.96 -3.50 -2.11
N GLN A 209 -1.96 -2.23 -2.52
CA GLN A 209 -3.17 -1.42 -2.64
C GLN A 209 -3.99 -1.82 -3.87
N ALA A 210 -3.37 -2.55 -4.78
CA ALA A 210 -3.98 -3.22 -5.91
C ALA A 210 -3.34 -4.60 -6.14
N THR A 211 -3.99 -5.43 -6.95
CA THR A 211 -3.45 -6.71 -7.40
C THR A 211 -3.37 -6.69 -8.91
N ALA A 212 -2.27 -7.21 -9.45
CA ALA A 212 -2.11 -7.32 -10.89
C ALA A 212 -3.20 -8.25 -11.43
N PRO A 213 -3.90 -7.88 -12.52
CA PRO A 213 -4.87 -8.78 -13.15
C PRO A 213 -4.18 -10.08 -13.56
N ALA A 214 -4.89 -11.21 -13.44
CA ALA A 214 -4.44 -12.43 -14.09
C ALA A 214 -4.37 -12.21 -15.61
N THR A 215 -3.36 -12.77 -16.26
CA THR A 215 -3.21 -12.69 -17.72
C THR A 215 -3.02 -14.10 -18.29
N ASP A 216 -3.73 -14.39 -19.36
CA ASP A 216 -3.53 -15.60 -20.17
C ASP A 216 -2.49 -15.37 -21.27
N THR A 217 -2.02 -14.13 -21.44
CA THR A 217 -0.96 -13.80 -22.40
C THR A 217 0.35 -14.44 -21.93
N PRO A 218 1.00 -15.30 -22.75
CA PRO A 218 2.27 -15.88 -22.38
C PRO A 218 3.33 -14.78 -22.24
N VAL A 219 4.32 -15.02 -21.38
CA VAL A 219 5.46 -14.10 -21.24
C VAL A 219 6.22 -14.06 -22.56
N PRO A 220 6.38 -12.90 -23.21
CA PRO A 220 7.20 -12.78 -24.41
C PRO A 220 8.68 -13.01 -24.07
N TYR A 221 9.48 -13.34 -25.07
CA TYR A 221 10.94 -13.33 -24.91
C TYR A 221 11.40 -11.87 -24.78
N LEU A 222 11.97 -11.51 -23.63
CA LEU A 222 12.53 -10.19 -23.36
C LEU A 222 14.02 -10.34 -23.06
N ASP A 223 14.84 -9.56 -23.73
CA ASP A 223 16.27 -9.58 -23.48
C ASP A 223 16.66 -8.78 -22.22
N ALA A 224 17.95 -8.77 -21.89
CA ALA A 224 18.43 -8.05 -20.70
C ALA A 224 18.25 -6.53 -20.80
N GLY A 225 18.26 -5.96 -22.02
CA GLY A 225 17.97 -4.56 -22.28
C GLY A 225 16.49 -4.23 -22.06
N ASP A 226 15.59 -5.07 -22.57
CA ASP A 226 14.15 -4.93 -22.41
C ASP A 226 13.76 -4.97 -20.92
N LEU A 227 14.32 -5.92 -20.17
CA LEU A 227 14.11 -6.02 -18.73
C LEU A 227 14.62 -4.78 -17.99
N ARG A 228 15.78 -4.22 -18.38
CA ARG A 228 16.28 -2.96 -17.79
C ARG A 228 15.35 -1.78 -18.09
N LEU A 229 14.88 -1.67 -19.33
CA LEU A 229 13.93 -0.61 -19.73
C LEU A 229 12.60 -0.75 -18.96
N LEU A 230 12.12 -1.98 -18.78
CA LEU A 230 10.90 -2.27 -18.03
C LEU A 230 11.02 -1.90 -16.54
N HIS A 231 12.14 -2.22 -15.90
CA HIS A 231 12.44 -1.76 -14.54
C HIS A 231 12.55 -0.24 -14.46
N ALA A 232 13.25 0.38 -15.40
CA ALA A 232 13.39 1.84 -15.46
C ALA A 232 12.02 2.53 -15.59
N LEU A 233 11.11 2.03 -16.43
CA LEU A 233 9.74 2.55 -16.56
C LEU A 233 8.94 2.49 -15.25
N ALA A 234 9.17 1.45 -14.45
CA ALA A 234 8.46 1.21 -13.19
C ALA A 234 8.96 2.08 -12.02
N GLU A 235 10.21 2.55 -12.09
CA GLU A 235 10.88 3.18 -10.95
C GLU A 235 11.25 4.65 -11.20
N GLU A 236 11.60 5.00 -12.44
CA GLU A 236 12.13 6.31 -12.77
C GLU A 236 11.04 7.33 -13.06
N SER A 237 11.06 8.42 -12.29
CA SER A 237 10.08 9.50 -12.43
C SER A 237 10.47 10.57 -13.45
N THR A 238 11.65 10.45 -14.07
CA THR A 238 12.19 11.45 -15.01
C THR A 238 12.74 10.77 -16.26
N LEU A 239 12.66 11.45 -17.41
CA LEU A 239 13.17 10.91 -18.67
C LEU A 239 14.68 10.64 -18.60
N SER A 240 15.45 11.54 -17.99
CA SER A 240 16.90 11.38 -17.83
C SER A 240 17.26 10.20 -16.93
N GLY A 241 16.54 10.02 -15.81
CA GLY A 241 16.72 8.87 -14.93
C GLY A 241 16.36 7.56 -15.65
N LEU A 242 15.25 7.54 -16.37
CA LEU A 242 14.81 6.39 -17.17
C LEU A 242 15.86 6.01 -18.21
N ALA A 243 16.33 6.98 -19.01
CA ALA A 243 17.35 6.76 -20.03
C ALA A 243 18.64 6.18 -19.42
N ALA A 244 19.11 6.78 -18.31
CA ALA A 244 20.29 6.31 -17.61
C ALA A 244 20.13 4.88 -17.05
N ALA A 245 19.00 4.58 -16.40
CA ALA A 245 18.72 3.26 -15.83
C ALA A 245 18.54 2.18 -16.91
N ALA A 246 17.97 2.54 -18.06
CA ALA A 246 17.84 1.64 -19.21
C ALA A 246 19.17 1.45 -19.98
N GLY A 247 20.16 2.32 -19.77
CA GLY A 247 21.40 2.34 -20.55
C GLY A 247 21.20 2.87 -21.98
N LEU A 248 20.23 3.77 -22.17
CA LEU A 248 19.85 4.35 -23.45
C LEU A 248 20.19 5.84 -23.50
N SER A 249 20.29 6.39 -24.72
CA SER A 249 20.25 7.84 -24.88
C SER A 249 18.82 8.35 -24.65
N PRO A 250 18.61 9.58 -24.14
CA PRO A 250 17.28 10.14 -23.99
C PRO A 250 16.47 10.21 -25.30
N ALA A 251 17.14 10.26 -26.46
CA ALA A 251 16.49 10.29 -27.77
C ALA A 251 15.91 8.93 -28.18
N ASP A 252 16.52 7.83 -27.73
CA ASP A 252 16.14 6.47 -28.13
C ASP A 252 15.02 5.88 -27.25
N VAL A 253 14.78 6.47 -26.06
CA VAL A 253 13.81 5.96 -25.08
C VAL A 253 12.42 5.75 -25.69
N ALA A 254 11.91 6.73 -26.44
CA ALA A 254 10.56 6.63 -27.00
C ALA A 254 10.43 5.43 -27.95
N SER A 255 11.38 5.29 -28.89
CA SER A 255 11.39 4.17 -29.84
C SER A 255 11.56 2.82 -29.14
N ALA A 256 12.40 2.75 -28.10
CA ALA A 256 12.60 1.52 -27.35
C ALA A 256 11.36 1.10 -26.56
N VAL A 257 10.65 2.08 -25.96
CA VAL A 257 9.38 1.81 -25.26
C VAL A 257 8.30 1.36 -26.26
N ASP A 258 8.21 1.99 -27.43
CA ASP A 258 7.23 1.62 -28.46
C ASP A 258 7.52 0.22 -29.02
N ALA A 259 8.79 -0.14 -29.24
CA ALA A 259 9.18 -1.49 -29.64
C ALA A 259 8.73 -2.54 -28.60
N LEU A 260 9.02 -2.28 -27.32
CA LEU A 260 8.64 -3.17 -26.22
C LEU A 260 7.11 -3.29 -26.05
N ILE A 261 6.37 -2.19 -26.27
CA ILE A 261 4.90 -2.20 -26.31
C ILE A 261 4.41 -3.09 -27.47
N GLY A 262 5.01 -2.97 -28.65
CA GLY A 262 4.69 -3.80 -29.81
C GLY A 262 4.93 -5.30 -29.59
N GLU A 263 6.08 -5.66 -29.02
CA GLU A 263 6.46 -7.06 -28.75
C GLU A 263 5.60 -7.72 -27.68
N THR A 264 5.17 -6.95 -26.67
CA THR A 264 4.38 -7.44 -25.54
C THR A 264 2.87 -7.39 -25.79
N GLY A 265 2.43 -6.69 -26.85
CA GLY A 265 1.02 -6.44 -27.13
C GLY A 265 0.34 -5.51 -26.11
N ALA A 266 1.12 -4.77 -25.31
CA ALA A 266 0.57 -3.75 -24.44
C ALA A 266 -0.05 -2.61 -25.28
N SER A 267 -1.06 -1.92 -24.76
CA SER A 267 -1.62 -0.71 -25.39
C SER A 267 -0.92 0.58 -24.96
N SER A 268 -0.15 0.52 -23.87
CA SER A 268 0.58 1.66 -23.31
C SER A 268 1.69 1.22 -22.38
N ALA A 269 2.63 2.11 -22.07
CA ALA A 269 3.66 1.89 -21.06
C ALA A 269 3.08 1.58 -19.66
N THR A 270 1.88 2.08 -19.35
CA THR A 270 1.20 1.76 -18.09
C THR A 270 0.74 0.31 -18.09
N GLN A 271 0.09 -0.14 -19.16
CA GLN A 271 -0.33 -1.54 -19.28
C GLN A 271 0.86 -2.50 -19.36
N LEU A 272 1.96 -2.08 -19.99
CA LEU A 272 3.22 -2.85 -20.01
C LEU A 272 3.71 -3.16 -18.59
N VAL A 273 3.73 -2.18 -17.68
CA VAL A 273 4.09 -2.40 -16.27
C VAL A 273 3.09 -3.32 -15.56
N VAL A 274 1.79 -3.23 -15.88
CA VAL A 274 0.78 -4.15 -15.32
C VAL A 274 1.05 -5.59 -15.75
N LEU A 275 1.26 -5.82 -17.05
CA LEU A 275 1.56 -7.14 -17.59
C LEU A 275 2.85 -7.72 -17.00
N ALA A 276 3.87 -6.88 -16.85
CA ALA A 276 5.11 -7.29 -16.20
C ALA A 276 4.92 -7.77 -14.75
N HIS A 277 4.02 -7.15 -13.99
CA HIS A 277 3.61 -7.67 -12.67
C HIS A 277 2.84 -8.98 -12.79
N SER A 278 1.91 -9.11 -13.74
CA SER A 278 1.17 -10.35 -13.99
C SER A 278 2.09 -11.51 -14.38
N TRP A 279 3.17 -11.23 -15.10
CA TRP A 279 4.23 -12.18 -15.47
C TRP A 279 5.32 -12.36 -14.41
N THR A 280 5.22 -11.67 -13.27
CA THR A 280 6.21 -11.69 -12.18
C THR A 280 7.63 -11.22 -12.57
N LEU A 281 7.74 -10.37 -13.60
CA LEU A 281 9.01 -9.84 -14.10
C LEU A 281 9.52 -8.61 -13.32
N LEU A 282 8.63 -7.92 -12.60
CA LEU A 282 8.97 -6.79 -11.74
C LEU A 282 8.86 -7.20 -10.27
N PRO A 283 9.85 -7.93 -9.71
CA PRO A 283 9.90 -8.14 -8.28
C PRO A 283 10.15 -6.80 -7.57
N ALA A 284 9.70 -6.70 -6.31
CA ALA A 284 10.26 -5.70 -5.42
C ALA A 284 11.78 -5.97 -5.33
N ILE A 285 12.59 -4.98 -5.65
CA ILE A 285 14.03 -5.14 -5.89
C ILE A 285 14.72 -5.66 -4.63
N GLU A 286 14.99 -6.98 -4.55
CA GLU A 286 15.95 -7.51 -3.58
C GLU A 286 16.61 -8.85 -3.97
N GLN A 287 16.50 -9.32 -5.21
CA GLN A 287 17.25 -10.53 -5.63
C GLN A 287 18.65 -10.23 -6.20
N ASP A 288 18.99 -8.98 -6.52
CA ASP A 288 20.28 -8.64 -7.13
C ASP A 288 21.33 -8.12 -6.13
N HIS A 289 20.91 -7.56 -4.98
CA HIS A 289 21.86 -7.16 -3.92
C HIS A 289 22.45 -8.36 -3.17
N ALA A 290 21.68 -9.44 -2.97
CA ALA A 290 22.19 -10.66 -2.36
C ALA A 290 23.25 -11.36 -3.23
N ARG A 291 23.15 -11.26 -4.57
CA ARG A 291 24.12 -11.84 -5.50
C ARG A 291 25.41 -11.05 -5.62
N ARG A 292 25.39 -9.72 -5.45
CA ARG A 292 26.61 -8.89 -5.47
C ARG A 292 27.43 -8.98 -4.18
N ILE A 293 26.81 -9.28 -3.04
CA ILE A 293 27.53 -9.43 -1.76
C ILE A 293 28.08 -10.86 -1.61
N GLY A 294 27.43 -11.87 -2.19
CA GLY A 294 27.86 -13.27 -2.13
C GLY A 294 29.00 -13.69 -3.08
N ALA A 295 29.43 -12.81 -4.00
CA ALA A 295 30.53 -13.08 -4.94
C ALA A 295 31.87 -12.47 -4.51
N SER A 296 31.93 -11.88 -3.31
CA SER A 296 33.13 -11.26 -2.74
C SER A 296 33.45 -11.85 -1.37
N GLN A 297 33.59 -13.18 -1.27
CA GLN A 297 34.28 -13.88 -0.18
C GLN A 297 34.99 -15.11 -0.70
#